data_AF-A8G0N0-F1
#
_entry.id   AF-A8G0N0-F1
#
_cell.length_a   1.000
_cell.length_b   1.000
_cell.length_c   1.000
_cell.angle_alpha   90.00
_cell.angle_beta   90.00
_cell.angle_gamma   90.00
#
_symmetry.space_group_name_H-M   'P 1'
#
loop_
_entity.id
_entity.type
_entity.pdbx_description
1 polymer ?
#
loop_
_entity_poly.entity_id
_entity_poly.type
_entity_poly.pdbx_seq_one_letter_code
_entity_poly.pdbx_strand_id
1 'polypeptide(L)'
;MTFSIGKLIFSLLLLSGFTVGLWFWNAQAKIEHIDAPLPESFPTRSFSHHTFELLLKRFVDKRGDIDYEGWKKTPNAHYELKQYLAAVAKFSPENAPERFASEQDALAYWIYSYNALVIHSILENWPLRSVTDIKAPLEVIKGLGFFYKQQFIIGGKAYNLYHLEQQKMVHTKADPRLHFVLNCGSASCPPMRPELPVGVDLVPFLQQAAIEFINDPNNVRVNAKRQRLELSKIFSWYIDDFADVSPLTLAARADKKLPTPGKELALISYIQQFAAPHLNKQIERASSQPLEYIEYDWSLNTSQGEDSPHTEREEISR
;
A
#
# COMPACT_ATOMS: atom_id res chain seq x y z
N MET A 1 60.10 28.20 -9.77
CA MET A 1 58.97 27.72 -8.94
C MET A 1 58.14 26.75 -9.77
N THR A 2 58.50 25.46 -9.78
CA THR A 2 57.70 24.41 -10.43
C THR A 2 56.59 23.99 -9.47
N PHE A 3 55.42 24.63 -9.58
CA PHE A 3 54.24 24.23 -8.83
C PHE A 3 53.87 22.79 -9.20
N SER A 4 53.85 21.91 -8.21
CA SER A 4 53.62 20.47 -8.36
C SER A 4 52.17 20.20 -8.75
N ILE A 5 51.92 20.14 -10.06
CA ILE A 5 50.64 19.75 -10.68
C ILE A 5 50.14 18.41 -10.10
N GLY A 6 51.07 17.50 -9.72
CA GLY A 6 50.75 16.23 -9.09
C GLY A 6 50.05 16.35 -7.73
N LYS A 7 50.37 17.37 -6.91
CA LYS A 7 49.68 17.59 -5.62
C LYS A 7 48.25 18.08 -5.80
N LEU A 8 47.99 18.91 -6.83
CA LEU A 8 46.66 19.45 -7.12
C LEU A 8 45.69 18.36 -7.64
N ILE A 9 46.18 17.46 -8.51
CA ILE A 9 45.41 16.33 -9.04
C ILE A 9 45.08 15.32 -7.92
N PHE A 10 46.03 15.06 -7.01
CA PHE A 10 45.80 14.15 -5.89
C PHE A 10 44.77 14.71 -4.89
N SER A 11 44.80 16.03 -4.62
CA SER A 11 43.80 16.69 -3.77
C SER A 11 42.40 16.71 -4.37
N LEU A 12 42.26 16.88 -5.69
CA LEU A 12 40.97 16.82 -6.39
C LEU A 12 40.37 15.41 -6.41
N LEU A 13 41.19 14.36 -6.56
CA LEU A 13 40.75 12.96 -6.49
C LEU A 13 40.31 12.54 -5.09
N LEU A 14 41.01 13.03 -4.05
CA LEU A 14 40.60 12.82 -2.65
C LEU A 14 39.29 13.54 -2.35
N LEU A 15 39.09 14.77 -2.85
CA LEU A 15 37.85 15.52 -2.66
C LEU A 15 36.68 14.84 -3.39
N SER A 16 36.87 14.36 -4.63
CA SER A 16 35.84 13.62 -5.36
C SER A 16 35.52 12.27 -4.70
N GLY A 17 36.54 11.56 -4.22
CA GLY A 17 36.36 10.30 -3.47
C GLY A 17 35.66 10.52 -2.13
N PHE A 18 35.90 11.65 -1.45
CA PHE A 18 35.22 12.03 -0.22
C PHE A 18 33.77 12.44 -0.47
N THR A 19 33.48 13.17 -1.55
CA THR A 19 32.09 13.50 -1.94
C THR A 19 31.31 12.28 -2.40
N VAL A 20 31.94 11.35 -3.13
CA VAL A 20 31.31 10.08 -3.54
C VAL A 20 31.14 9.18 -2.32
N GLY A 21 32.11 9.13 -1.40
CA GLY A 21 32.02 8.39 -0.14
C GLY A 21 30.92 8.92 0.79
N LEU A 22 30.80 10.25 0.95
CA LEU A 22 29.70 10.90 1.68
C LEU A 22 28.34 10.68 1.00
N TRP A 23 28.32 10.60 -0.33
CA TRP A 23 27.12 10.30 -1.09
C TRP A 23 26.67 8.85 -0.90
N PHE A 24 27.59 7.87 -0.97
CA PHE A 24 27.29 6.47 -0.65
C PHE A 24 26.92 6.26 0.83
N TRP A 25 27.55 7.00 1.76
CA TRP A 25 27.20 6.96 3.19
C TRP A 25 25.80 7.51 3.46
N ASN A 26 25.42 8.64 2.82
CA ASN A 26 24.07 9.20 2.94
C ASN A 26 23.01 8.48 2.08
N ALA A 27 23.43 7.65 1.12
CA ALA A 27 22.55 6.82 0.30
C ALA A 27 22.35 5.41 0.86
N GLN A 28 23.03 5.03 1.95
CA GLN A 28 22.76 3.77 2.63
C GLN A 28 21.37 3.84 3.29
N ALA A 29 20.50 2.90 2.91
CA ALA A 29 19.22 2.70 3.55
C ALA A 29 19.44 2.48 5.05
N LYS A 30 18.77 3.29 5.88
CA LYS A 30 18.88 3.17 7.33
C LYS A 30 17.90 2.09 7.78
N ILE A 31 18.42 1.07 8.47
CA ILE A 31 17.57 0.11 9.18
C ILE A 31 16.99 0.83 10.39
N GLU A 32 15.67 0.90 10.42
CA GLU A 32 14.91 1.37 11.56
C GLU A 32 14.77 0.26 12.58
N HIS A 33 15.40 0.47 13.73
CA HIS A 33 15.34 -0.46 14.85
C HIS A 33 14.14 -0.11 15.72
N ILE A 34 13.16 -1.01 15.75
CA ILE A 34 12.02 -0.90 16.65
C ILE A 34 12.45 -1.36 18.05
N ASP A 35 12.77 -0.38 18.89
CA ASP A 35 13.15 -0.62 20.29
C ASP A 35 11.89 -0.59 21.19
N ALA A 36 11.25 -1.75 21.30
CA ALA A 36 10.12 -1.99 22.19
C ALA A 36 10.05 -3.48 22.57
N PRO A 37 9.59 -3.82 23.79
CA PRO A 37 9.25 -5.20 24.11
C PRO A 37 8.02 -5.64 23.30
N LEU A 38 7.77 -6.96 23.26
CA LEU A 38 6.50 -7.47 22.76
C LEU A 38 5.34 -6.97 23.65
N PRO A 39 4.11 -6.87 23.12
CA PRO A 39 2.94 -6.60 23.95
C PRO A 39 2.84 -7.61 25.10
N GLU A 40 2.47 -7.16 26.30
CA GLU A 40 2.40 -8.04 27.48
C GLU A 40 1.47 -9.24 27.27
N SER A 41 0.39 -9.04 26.53
CA SER A 41 -0.60 -10.05 26.17
C SER A 41 -0.27 -10.84 24.90
N PHE A 42 0.97 -10.75 24.36
CA PHE A 42 1.30 -11.40 23.10
C PHE A 42 1.35 -12.93 23.24
N PRO A 43 0.64 -13.69 22.39
CA PRO A 43 0.51 -15.13 22.57
C PRO A 43 1.80 -15.91 22.30
N THR A 44 1.98 -17.00 23.03
CA THR A 44 3.19 -17.84 22.93
C THR A 44 3.18 -18.79 21.74
N ARG A 45 2.01 -19.18 21.23
CA ARG A 45 1.84 -20.20 20.18
C ARG A 45 1.13 -19.72 18.90
N SER A 46 0.78 -18.45 18.83
CA SER A 46 0.15 -17.85 17.64
C SER A 46 0.75 -16.47 17.38
N PHE A 47 0.34 -15.85 16.28
CA PHE A 47 0.59 -14.44 16.01
C PHE A 47 -0.70 -13.65 16.23
N SER A 48 -0.66 -12.56 17.00
CA SER A 48 -1.84 -11.72 17.28
C SER A 48 -1.66 -10.33 16.70
N HIS A 49 -2.69 -9.86 16.00
CA HIS A 49 -2.82 -8.49 15.49
C HIS A 49 -3.58 -7.56 16.44
N HIS A 50 -4.02 -8.07 17.59
CA HIS A 50 -4.98 -7.39 18.47
C HIS A 50 -4.54 -5.99 18.92
N THR A 51 -3.27 -5.81 19.32
CA THR A 51 -2.75 -4.49 19.70
C THR A 51 -2.91 -3.47 18.57
N PHE A 52 -2.63 -3.88 17.33
CA PHE A 52 -2.75 -2.99 16.19
C PHE A 52 -4.21 -2.77 15.78
N GLU A 53 -5.06 -3.81 15.81
CA GLU A 53 -6.50 -3.68 15.59
C GLU A 53 -7.14 -2.67 16.55
N LEU A 54 -6.76 -2.68 17.83
CA LEU A 54 -7.25 -1.71 18.82
C LEU A 54 -6.84 -0.27 18.48
N LEU A 55 -5.60 -0.08 18.01
CA LEU A 55 -5.12 1.22 17.54
C LEU A 55 -5.88 1.69 16.30
N LEU A 56 -6.10 0.80 15.33
CA LEU A 56 -6.89 1.11 14.14
C LEU A 56 -8.33 1.48 14.52
N LYS A 57 -8.98 0.70 15.40
CA LYS A 57 -10.34 1.01 15.88
C LYS A 57 -10.45 2.36 16.59
N ARG A 58 -9.36 2.82 17.19
CA ARG A 58 -9.31 4.10 17.90
C ARG A 58 -9.08 5.29 16.97
N PHE A 59 -8.23 5.14 15.96
CA PHE A 59 -7.73 6.26 15.16
C PHE A 59 -8.21 6.26 13.70
N VAL A 60 -8.94 5.23 13.25
CA VAL A 60 -9.48 5.16 11.89
C VAL A 60 -10.96 5.45 11.92
N ASP A 61 -11.41 6.39 11.09
CA ASP A 61 -12.83 6.74 10.98
C ASP A 61 -13.62 5.75 10.10
N LYS A 62 -14.92 5.98 9.96
CA LYS A 62 -15.79 5.10 9.16
C LYS A 62 -15.49 5.10 7.66
N ARG A 63 -14.76 6.11 7.16
CA ARG A 63 -14.32 6.20 5.77
C ARG A 63 -12.98 5.50 5.55
N GLY A 64 -12.29 5.11 6.63
CA GLY A 64 -10.94 4.55 6.55
C GLY A 64 -9.83 5.61 6.58
N ASP A 65 -10.15 6.85 6.93
CA ASP A 65 -9.18 7.93 7.13
C ASP A 65 -8.58 7.86 8.54
N ILE A 66 -7.33 8.30 8.70
CA ILE A 66 -6.55 8.09 9.93
C ILE A 66 -6.33 9.42 10.67
N ASP A 67 -6.66 9.46 11.96
CA ASP A 67 -6.37 10.58 12.86
C ASP A 67 -4.91 10.54 13.35
N TYR A 68 -3.98 10.87 12.45
CA TYR A 68 -2.55 10.89 12.79
C TYR A 68 -2.20 11.90 13.88
N GLU A 69 -2.89 13.04 13.93
CA GLU A 69 -2.65 14.07 14.94
C GLU A 69 -3.08 13.59 16.33
N GLY A 70 -4.29 13.05 16.45
CA GLY A 70 -4.79 12.43 17.67
C GLY A 70 -3.95 11.23 18.09
N TRP A 71 -3.44 10.44 17.15
CA TRP A 71 -2.51 9.34 17.44
C TRP A 71 -1.21 9.85 18.07
N LYS A 72 -0.57 10.88 17.50
CA LYS A 72 0.66 11.46 18.08
C LYS A 72 0.43 12.14 19.44
N LYS A 73 -0.73 12.76 19.65
CA LYS A 73 -1.09 13.42 20.92
C LYS A 73 -1.50 12.44 22.02
N THR A 74 -1.98 11.26 21.65
CA THR A 74 -2.39 10.25 22.60
C THR A 74 -1.19 9.61 23.31
N PRO A 75 -1.12 9.65 24.65
CA PRO A 75 -0.07 8.96 25.39
C PRO A 75 -0.03 7.46 25.07
N ASN A 76 1.17 6.92 24.91
CA ASN A 76 1.46 5.51 24.66
C ASN A 76 0.97 4.90 23.33
N ALA A 77 0.07 5.53 22.57
CA ALA A 77 -0.46 4.93 21.33
C ALA A 77 0.62 4.61 20.28
N HIS A 78 1.61 5.48 20.11
CA HIS A 78 2.74 5.21 19.21
C HIS A 78 3.70 4.17 19.80
N TYR A 79 3.81 4.08 21.14
CA TYR A 79 4.59 3.04 21.81
C TYR A 79 3.94 1.65 21.65
N GLU A 80 2.62 1.54 21.78
CA GLU A 80 1.85 0.32 21.52
C GLU A 80 2.02 -0.16 20.07
N LEU A 81 2.04 0.75 19.10
CA LEU A 81 2.36 0.42 17.70
C LEU A 81 3.77 -0.17 17.59
N LYS A 82 4.76 0.41 18.26
CA LYS A 82 6.13 -0.12 18.28
C LYS A 82 6.21 -1.50 18.92
N GLN A 83 5.44 -1.78 19.98
CA GLN A 83 5.38 -3.12 20.56
C GLN A 83 4.84 -4.15 19.55
N TYR A 84 3.76 -3.80 18.84
CA TYR A 84 3.25 -4.65 17.76
C TYR A 84 4.31 -4.87 16.66
N LEU A 85 4.99 -3.81 16.23
CA LEU A 85 6.05 -3.92 15.23
C LEU A 85 7.27 -4.70 15.72
N ALA A 86 7.56 -4.73 17.03
CA ALA A 86 8.57 -5.62 17.59
C ALA A 86 8.18 -7.10 17.43
N ALA A 87 6.88 -7.43 17.50
CA ALA A 87 6.39 -8.77 17.20
C ALA A 87 6.54 -9.11 15.72
N VAL A 88 6.20 -8.17 14.81
CA VAL A 88 6.42 -8.29 13.36
C VAL A 88 7.91 -8.52 13.04
N ALA A 89 8.80 -7.78 13.70
CA ALA A 89 10.23 -7.93 13.53
C ALA A 89 10.75 -9.30 13.97
N LYS A 90 10.16 -9.87 15.02
CA LYS A 90 10.59 -11.13 15.63
C LYS A 90 10.02 -12.36 14.93
N PHE A 91 8.74 -12.35 14.58
CA PHE A 91 8.02 -13.52 14.07
C PHE A 91 7.37 -13.22 12.72
N SER A 92 7.50 -14.16 11.79
CA SER A 92 6.92 -14.15 10.45
C SER A 92 6.55 -15.57 10.03
N PRO A 93 5.70 -15.73 9.00
CA PRO A 93 5.39 -17.05 8.44
C PRO A 93 6.62 -17.85 7.99
N GLU A 94 7.74 -17.18 7.69
CA GLU A 94 8.96 -17.84 7.22
C GLU A 94 9.86 -18.36 8.35
N ASN A 95 9.93 -17.66 9.48
CA ASN A 95 10.85 -17.99 10.57
C ASN A 95 10.17 -18.64 11.78
N ALA A 96 8.84 -18.53 11.87
CA ALA A 96 8.02 -19.11 12.92
C ALA A 96 6.67 -19.59 12.35
N PRO A 97 6.68 -20.48 11.33
CA PRO A 97 5.48 -20.95 10.64
C PRO A 97 4.43 -21.56 11.59
N GLU A 98 4.86 -22.15 12.70
CA GLU A 98 3.99 -22.76 13.70
C GLU A 98 3.03 -21.77 14.39
N ARG A 99 3.26 -20.46 14.25
CA ARG A 99 2.41 -19.40 14.79
C ARG A 99 1.24 -19.02 13.87
N PHE A 100 1.23 -19.53 12.64
CA PHE A 100 0.25 -19.20 11.60
C PHE A 100 -0.49 -20.48 11.23
N ALA A 101 -1.81 -20.51 11.47
CA ALA A 101 -2.60 -21.71 11.30
C ALA A 101 -2.88 -22.06 9.82
N SER A 102 -2.80 -21.07 8.93
CA SER A 102 -3.08 -21.20 7.51
C SER A 102 -2.29 -20.19 6.66
N GLU A 103 -2.29 -20.41 5.33
CA GLU A 103 -1.76 -19.44 4.36
C GLU A 103 -2.53 -18.10 4.42
N GLN A 104 -3.81 -18.12 4.80
CA GLN A 104 -4.59 -16.91 5.01
C GLN A 104 -4.12 -16.14 6.24
N ASP A 105 -3.74 -16.82 7.33
CA ASP A 105 -3.11 -16.16 8.48
C ASP A 105 -1.75 -15.55 8.10
N ALA A 106 -0.97 -16.26 7.29
CA ALA A 106 0.28 -15.74 6.76
C ALA A 106 0.07 -14.50 5.87
N LEU A 107 -0.96 -14.50 5.02
CA LEU A 107 -1.31 -13.37 4.17
C LEU A 107 -1.81 -12.17 4.99
N ALA A 108 -2.68 -12.39 5.97
CA ALA A 108 -3.14 -11.35 6.89
C ALA A 108 -1.97 -10.70 7.61
N TYR A 109 -0.97 -11.50 8.04
CA TYR A 109 0.25 -10.96 8.63
C TYR A 109 0.99 -10.00 7.72
N TRP A 110 1.14 -10.31 6.43
CA TRP A 110 1.83 -9.42 5.50
C TRP A 110 1.06 -8.11 5.28
N ILE A 111 -0.27 -8.17 5.15
CA ILE A 111 -1.13 -6.98 5.00
C ILE A 111 -1.03 -6.10 6.25
N TYR A 112 -1.20 -6.69 7.43
CA TYR A 112 -1.09 -5.95 8.69
C TYR A 112 0.30 -5.35 8.90
N SER A 113 1.36 -6.08 8.56
CA SER A 113 2.74 -5.61 8.69
C SER A 113 2.98 -4.40 7.79
N TYR A 114 2.55 -4.45 6.53
CA TYR A 114 2.67 -3.31 5.62
C TYR A 114 1.91 -2.08 6.12
N ASN A 115 0.63 -2.23 6.44
CA ASN A 115 -0.21 -1.12 6.90
C ASN A 115 0.31 -0.50 8.21
N ALA A 116 0.79 -1.32 9.15
CA ALA A 116 1.41 -0.84 10.40
C ALA A 116 2.71 -0.07 10.16
N LEU A 117 3.56 -0.56 9.26
CA LEU A 117 4.82 0.09 8.91
C LEU A 117 4.60 1.41 8.17
N VAL A 118 3.60 1.50 7.28
CA VAL A 118 3.19 2.76 6.64
C VAL A 118 2.76 3.79 7.70
N ILE A 119 1.84 3.42 8.60
CA ILE A 119 1.40 4.31 9.68
C ILE A 119 2.58 4.74 10.55
N HIS A 120 3.40 3.79 10.99
CA HIS A 120 4.58 4.07 11.81
C HIS A 120 5.50 5.08 11.15
N SER A 121 5.81 4.88 9.87
CA SER A 121 6.67 5.77 9.10
C SER A 121 6.09 7.17 8.98
N ILE A 122 4.77 7.33 8.79
CA ILE A 122 4.10 8.64 8.81
C ILE A 122 4.18 9.29 10.19
N LEU A 123 3.95 8.52 11.25
CA LEU A 123 4.01 9.02 12.63
C LEU A 123 5.44 9.46 13.03
N GLU A 124 6.48 8.75 12.60
CA GLU A 124 7.89 9.13 12.85
C GLU A 124 8.27 10.43 12.12
N ASN A 125 7.62 10.73 11.00
CA ASN A 125 7.88 11.92 10.19
C ASN A 125 6.81 13.02 10.36
N TRP A 126 5.95 12.91 11.38
CA TRP A 126 4.87 13.88 11.64
C TRP A 126 5.41 15.24 12.14
N PRO A 127 4.87 16.38 11.67
CA PRO A 127 3.81 16.53 10.68
C PRO A 127 4.31 16.35 9.24
N LEU A 128 3.54 15.58 8.45
CA LEU A 128 3.81 15.27 7.05
C LEU A 128 2.61 15.73 6.21
N ARG A 129 2.82 16.30 5.01
CA ARG A 129 1.71 16.75 4.15
C ARG A 129 1.38 15.73 3.07
N SER A 130 2.40 15.09 2.53
CA SER A 130 2.30 14.08 1.47
C SER A 130 3.21 12.91 1.79
N VAL A 131 2.77 11.69 1.46
CA VAL A 131 3.66 10.51 1.51
C VAL A 131 4.86 10.65 0.57
N THR A 132 4.78 11.53 -0.43
CA THR A 132 5.85 11.80 -1.39
C THR A 132 6.89 12.80 -0.91
N ASP A 133 6.65 13.51 0.21
CA ASP A 133 7.59 14.51 0.75
C ASP A 133 8.91 13.86 1.22
N ILE A 134 8.89 12.56 1.46
CA ILE A 134 10.08 11.75 1.80
C ILE A 134 10.69 11.24 0.48
N LYS A 135 11.70 11.96 -0.04
CA LYS A 135 12.28 11.69 -1.38
C LYS A 135 13.17 10.44 -1.44
N ALA A 136 13.09 9.61 -2.49
CA ALA A 136 14.10 8.59 -2.83
C ALA A 136 15.01 9.04 -4.00
N PRO A 137 16.22 8.46 -4.16
CA PRO A 137 17.17 8.87 -5.20
C PRO A 137 16.82 8.37 -6.61
N LEU A 138 15.98 7.33 -6.74
CA LEU A 138 15.53 6.78 -8.02
C LEU A 138 14.05 6.35 -7.86
N GLU A 139 13.14 7.03 -8.57
CA GLU A 139 11.70 6.74 -8.51
C GLU A 139 11.29 5.90 -9.71
N VAL A 140 10.91 4.62 -9.50
CA VAL A 140 10.32 3.76 -10.55
C VAL A 140 8.89 4.21 -10.85
N ILE A 141 8.20 4.76 -9.84
CA ILE A 141 6.91 5.46 -9.94
C ILE A 141 7.09 6.77 -9.17
N LYS A 142 6.79 7.91 -9.82
CA LYS A 142 6.94 9.24 -9.21
C LYS A 142 6.15 9.33 -7.91
N GLY A 143 6.81 9.64 -6.79
CA GLY A 143 6.19 9.83 -5.48
C GLY A 143 6.45 8.75 -4.41
N LEU A 144 6.97 7.57 -4.74
CA LEU A 144 7.16 6.49 -3.75
C LEU A 144 8.42 6.61 -2.88
N GLY A 145 9.02 7.80 -2.76
CA GLY A 145 10.33 7.94 -2.09
C GLY A 145 10.39 7.42 -0.64
N PHE A 146 9.25 7.49 0.04
CA PHE A 146 8.93 6.92 1.35
C PHE A 146 9.23 5.42 1.46
N PHE A 147 8.93 4.65 0.41
CA PHE A 147 8.91 3.18 0.43
C PHE A 147 10.28 2.53 0.23
N TYR A 148 11.28 3.30 -0.21
CA TYR A 148 12.59 2.76 -0.62
C TYR A 148 13.73 3.03 0.37
N LYS A 149 13.67 4.13 1.14
CA LYS A 149 14.79 4.58 1.99
C LYS A 149 14.84 3.95 3.38
N GLN A 150 13.67 3.68 3.97
CA GLN A 150 13.57 3.06 5.29
C GLN A 150 13.52 1.55 5.15
N GLN A 151 14.33 0.86 5.95
CA GLN A 151 14.31 -0.59 6.06
C GLN A 151 13.84 -0.99 7.45
N PHE A 152 12.96 -1.96 7.52
CA PHE A 152 12.43 -2.53 8.75
C PHE A 152 12.83 -3.98 8.86
N ILE A 153 13.05 -4.44 10.09
CA ILE A 153 13.19 -5.87 10.34
C ILE A 153 11.80 -6.50 10.38
N ILE A 154 11.61 -7.57 9.62
CA ILE A 154 10.39 -8.38 9.56
C ILE A 154 10.83 -9.84 9.56
N GLY A 155 10.42 -10.61 10.57
CA GLY A 155 10.87 -12.01 10.72
C GLY A 155 12.39 -12.18 10.75
N GLY A 156 13.13 -11.20 11.28
CA GLY A 156 14.60 -11.20 11.34
C GLY A 156 15.31 -10.82 10.03
N LYS A 157 14.60 -10.42 8.98
CA LYS A 157 15.17 -9.96 7.70
C LYS A 157 14.84 -8.50 7.45
N ALA A 158 15.74 -7.77 6.81
CA ALA A 158 15.51 -6.37 6.43
C ALA A 158 14.68 -6.25 5.16
N TYR A 159 13.59 -5.49 5.22
CA TYR A 159 12.72 -5.15 4.09
C TYR A 159 12.50 -3.64 4.05
N ASN A 160 12.46 -3.05 2.87
CA ASN A 160 11.76 -1.78 2.71
C ASN A 160 10.30 -2.08 2.32
N LEU A 161 9.42 -1.08 2.44
CA LEU A 161 7.98 -1.29 2.19
C LEU A 161 7.70 -1.72 0.75
N TYR A 162 8.47 -1.22 -0.23
CA TYR A 162 8.34 -1.65 -1.62
C TYR A 162 8.67 -3.14 -1.81
N HIS A 163 9.82 -3.60 -1.29
CA HIS A 163 10.20 -5.00 -1.39
C HIS A 163 9.27 -5.91 -0.59
N LEU A 164 8.73 -5.43 0.53
CA LEU A 164 7.70 -6.16 1.27
C LEU A 164 6.47 -6.40 0.39
N GLU A 165 5.95 -5.33 -0.22
CA GLU A 165 4.81 -5.40 -1.14
C GLU A 165 5.09 -6.33 -2.31
N GLN A 166 6.16 -6.09 -3.05
CA GLN A 166 6.47 -6.88 -4.24
C GLN A 166 6.75 -8.34 -3.88
N GLN A 167 7.62 -8.63 -2.91
CA GLN A 167 8.05 -10.00 -2.64
C GLN A 167 7.02 -10.86 -1.92
N LYS A 168 6.14 -10.26 -1.11
CA LYS A 168 5.20 -11.01 -0.28
C LYS A 168 3.76 -10.93 -0.77
N MET A 169 3.40 -9.89 -1.51
CA MET A 169 2.00 -9.58 -1.81
C MET A 169 1.72 -9.30 -3.28
N VAL A 170 2.70 -8.84 -4.08
CA VAL A 170 2.48 -8.34 -5.45
C VAL A 170 3.52 -8.95 -6.41
N HIS A 171 3.26 -10.19 -6.84
CA HIS A 171 4.00 -10.93 -7.87
C HIS A 171 3.01 -11.63 -8.82
N THR A 172 3.47 -12.23 -9.92
CA THR A 172 2.66 -12.81 -11.03
C THR A 172 1.72 -13.99 -10.67
N LYS A 173 1.40 -14.19 -9.39
CA LYS A 173 0.36 -15.10 -8.85
C LYS A 173 -0.34 -14.52 -7.61
N ALA A 174 -0.12 -13.24 -7.33
CA ALA A 174 -0.73 -12.55 -6.22
C ALA A 174 -2.23 -12.44 -6.43
N ASP A 175 -2.97 -12.43 -5.32
CA ASP A 175 -4.37 -12.09 -5.33
C ASP A 175 -4.49 -10.57 -5.59
N PRO A 176 -4.98 -10.11 -6.76
CA PRO A 176 -5.05 -8.68 -7.06
C PRO A 176 -5.99 -7.91 -6.12
N ARG A 177 -6.83 -8.60 -5.35
CA ARG A 177 -7.68 -7.97 -4.32
C ARG A 177 -6.88 -7.35 -3.19
N LEU A 178 -5.59 -7.73 -3.03
CA LEU A 178 -4.67 -7.12 -2.08
C LEU A 178 -4.47 -5.62 -2.33
N HIS A 179 -4.54 -5.19 -3.60
CA HIS A 179 -4.47 -3.77 -3.98
C HIS A 179 -5.62 -2.93 -3.43
N PHE A 180 -6.66 -3.55 -2.86
CA PHE A 180 -7.81 -2.87 -2.26
C PHE A 180 -7.79 -2.86 -0.72
N VAL A 181 -6.72 -3.39 -0.11
CA VAL A 181 -6.54 -3.42 1.36
C VAL A 181 -5.16 -2.95 1.82
N LEU A 182 -4.22 -2.78 0.90
CA LEU A 182 -2.92 -2.14 1.17
C LEU A 182 -3.09 -0.62 1.11
N ASN A 183 -2.94 0.01 2.27
CA ASN A 183 -3.05 1.46 2.39
C ASN A 183 -1.65 2.06 2.49
N CYS A 184 -1.29 2.79 1.43
CA CYS A 184 -0.03 3.50 1.27
C CYS A 184 0.03 4.86 1.99
N GLY A 185 -1.01 5.25 2.74
CA GLY A 185 -1.08 6.50 3.51
C GLY A 185 -1.50 7.74 2.71
N SER A 186 -1.88 7.58 1.44
CA SER A 186 -2.39 8.68 0.60
C SER A 186 -3.92 8.69 0.50
N ALA A 187 -4.50 9.85 0.22
CA ALA A 187 -5.94 10.07 0.09
C ALA A 187 -6.58 9.24 -1.03
N SER A 188 -5.82 8.84 -2.06
CA SER A 188 -6.27 7.95 -3.13
C SER A 188 -5.95 6.46 -2.89
N CYS A 189 -5.35 6.09 -1.75
CA CYS A 189 -5.19 4.69 -1.38
C CYS A 189 -6.56 4.08 -0.99
N PRO A 190 -6.70 2.74 -1.02
CA PRO A 190 -7.86 2.08 -0.43
C PRO A 190 -8.03 2.45 1.05
N PRO A 191 -9.27 2.47 1.56
CA PRO A 191 -9.54 2.83 2.94
C PRO A 191 -8.81 1.90 3.92
N MET A 192 -8.29 2.45 5.02
CA MET A 192 -7.73 1.63 6.10
C MET A 192 -8.84 0.78 6.72
N ARG A 193 -8.52 -0.49 7.04
CA ARG A 193 -9.50 -1.48 7.52
C ARG A 193 -9.18 -1.90 8.97
N PRO A 194 -9.88 -1.38 9.98
CA PRO A 194 -9.66 -1.75 11.38
C PRO A 194 -10.03 -3.19 11.73
N GLU A 195 -10.81 -3.84 10.87
CA GLU A 195 -11.37 -5.18 11.09
C GLU A 195 -10.98 -6.10 9.93
N LEU A 196 -9.68 -6.23 9.64
CA LEU A 196 -9.16 -7.19 8.69
C LEU A 196 -9.16 -8.59 9.33
N PRO A 197 -10.01 -9.54 8.89
CA PRO A 197 -10.07 -10.86 9.49
C PRO A 197 -8.85 -11.71 9.13
N VAL A 198 -8.64 -12.77 9.91
CA VAL A 198 -7.59 -13.78 9.70
C VAL A 198 -8.21 -15.12 9.31
N GLY A 199 -7.38 -16.09 8.92
CA GLY A 199 -7.84 -17.43 8.57
C GLY A 199 -8.89 -17.47 7.45
N VAL A 200 -9.91 -18.31 7.62
CA VAL A 200 -10.90 -18.63 6.58
C VAL A 200 -11.72 -17.42 6.12
N ASP A 201 -11.85 -16.40 6.96
CA ASP A 201 -12.67 -15.21 6.70
C ASP A 201 -11.92 -14.13 5.87
N LEU A 202 -10.60 -14.27 5.68
CA LEU A 202 -9.81 -13.33 4.90
C LEU A 202 -10.24 -13.27 3.43
N VAL A 203 -10.49 -14.41 2.79
CA VAL A 203 -10.81 -14.45 1.36
C VAL A 203 -12.17 -13.79 1.05
N PRO A 204 -13.26 -14.08 1.78
CA PRO A 204 -14.51 -13.33 1.65
C PRO A 204 -14.34 -11.82 1.90
N PHE A 205 -13.52 -11.45 2.88
CA PHE A 205 -13.24 -10.04 3.16
C PHE A 205 -12.54 -9.33 2.00
N LEU A 206 -11.50 -9.95 1.40
CA LEU A 206 -10.82 -9.39 0.23
C LEU A 206 -11.77 -9.24 -0.97
N GLN A 207 -12.72 -10.18 -1.14
CA GLN A 207 -13.77 -10.06 -2.14
C GLN A 207 -14.69 -8.86 -1.86
N GLN A 208 -15.10 -8.67 -0.62
CA GLN A 208 -15.93 -7.54 -0.21
C GLN A 208 -15.18 -6.20 -0.40
N ALA A 209 -13.90 -6.14 -0.06
CA ALA A 209 -13.05 -4.96 -0.30
C ALA A 209 -12.95 -4.61 -1.78
N ALA A 210 -12.85 -5.61 -2.67
CA ALA A 210 -12.86 -5.41 -4.12
C ALA A 210 -14.21 -4.86 -4.62
N ILE A 211 -15.33 -5.39 -4.12
CA ILE A 211 -16.67 -4.89 -4.44
C ILE A 211 -16.80 -3.42 -4.01
N GLU A 212 -16.42 -3.09 -2.79
CA GLU A 212 -16.51 -1.71 -2.29
C GLU A 212 -15.64 -0.75 -3.08
N PHE A 213 -14.38 -1.13 -3.34
CA PHE A 213 -13.45 -0.29 -4.10
C PHE A 213 -13.95 -0.04 -5.53
N ILE A 214 -14.42 -1.08 -6.22
CA ILE A 214 -14.89 -1.00 -7.62
C ILE A 214 -16.22 -0.25 -7.72
N ASN A 215 -17.06 -0.25 -6.68
CA ASN A 215 -18.34 0.45 -6.70
C ASN A 215 -18.28 1.87 -6.11
N ASP A 216 -17.09 2.35 -5.72
CA ASP A 216 -16.88 3.73 -5.33
C ASP A 216 -16.61 4.61 -6.57
N PRO A 217 -17.42 5.65 -6.85
CA PRO A 217 -17.23 6.56 -7.99
C PRO A 217 -15.93 7.37 -7.94
N ASN A 218 -15.24 7.44 -6.80
CA ASN A 218 -13.90 7.99 -6.70
C ASN A 218 -12.84 7.09 -7.34
N ASN A 219 -13.13 5.79 -7.48
CA ASN A 219 -12.20 4.77 -7.99
C ASN A 219 -12.60 4.22 -9.36
N VAL A 220 -13.89 4.04 -9.64
CA VAL A 220 -14.39 3.56 -10.92
C VAL A 220 -15.67 4.31 -11.26
N ARG A 221 -15.66 5.05 -12.37
CA ARG A 221 -16.86 5.74 -12.85
C ARG A 221 -16.87 5.86 -14.36
N VAL A 222 -18.06 6.04 -14.92
CA VAL A 222 -18.20 6.37 -16.34
C VAL A 222 -18.56 7.84 -16.49
N ASN A 223 -17.71 8.58 -17.21
CA ASN A 223 -17.99 9.97 -17.55
C ASN A 223 -19.12 10.03 -18.57
N ALA A 224 -20.33 10.40 -18.15
CA ALA A 224 -21.50 10.40 -19.01
C ALA A 224 -21.37 11.32 -20.24
N LYS A 225 -20.63 12.44 -20.13
CA LYS A 225 -20.46 13.39 -21.25
C LYS A 225 -19.52 12.85 -22.32
N ARG A 226 -18.46 12.16 -21.90
CA ARG A 226 -17.40 11.66 -22.78
C ARG A 226 -17.57 10.18 -23.15
N GLN A 227 -18.48 9.48 -22.46
CA GLN A 227 -18.68 8.03 -22.53
C GLN A 227 -17.37 7.26 -22.27
N ARG A 228 -16.55 7.73 -21.33
CA ARG A 228 -15.26 7.13 -20.98
C ARG A 228 -15.27 6.51 -19.60
N LEU A 229 -14.66 5.35 -19.48
CA LEU A 229 -14.41 4.69 -18.20
C LEU A 229 -13.18 5.34 -17.55
N GLU A 230 -13.40 5.98 -16.41
CA GLU A 230 -12.37 6.59 -15.58
C GLU A 230 -12.06 5.65 -14.40
N LEU A 231 -10.79 5.29 -14.24
CA LEU A 231 -10.31 4.30 -13.28
C LEU A 231 -9.26 4.89 -12.34
N SER A 232 -9.19 4.42 -11.10
CA SER A 232 -8.09 4.71 -10.19
C SER A 232 -6.74 4.33 -10.82
N LYS A 233 -5.67 5.11 -10.55
CA LYS A 233 -4.32 4.79 -11.05
C LYS A 233 -3.81 3.43 -10.59
N ILE A 234 -4.36 2.88 -9.50
CA ILE A 234 -4.05 1.50 -9.05
C ILE A 234 -4.26 0.50 -10.19
N PHE A 235 -5.32 0.64 -10.98
CA PHE A 235 -5.55 -0.23 -12.14
C PHE A 235 -4.52 -0.04 -13.25
N SER A 236 -3.96 1.16 -13.41
CA SER A 236 -2.88 1.41 -14.37
C SER A 236 -1.55 0.83 -13.92
N TRP A 237 -1.22 0.97 -12.63
CA TRP A 237 0.08 0.54 -12.09
C TRP A 237 0.18 -0.97 -12.02
N TYR A 238 -0.92 -1.66 -11.70
CA TYR A 238 -0.97 -3.10 -11.48
C TYR A 238 -1.86 -3.80 -12.52
N ILE A 239 -1.96 -3.25 -13.74
CA ILE A 239 -2.81 -3.81 -14.80
C ILE A 239 -2.52 -5.28 -15.07
N ASP A 240 -1.27 -5.72 -14.94
CA ASP A 240 -0.86 -7.10 -15.17
C ASP A 240 -1.50 -8.05 -14.17
N ASP A 241 -1.55 -7.69 -12.89
CA ASP A 241 -2.14 -8.52 -11.84
C ASP A 241 -3.64 -8.72 -12.07
N PHE A 242 -4.36 -7.66 -12.46
CA PHE A 242 -5.79 -7.72 -12.77
C PHE A 242 -6.07 -8.48 -14.06
N ALA A 243 -5.30 -8.19 -15.12
CA ALA A 243 -5.48 -8.80 -16.43
C ALA A 243 -5.21 -10.31 -16.39
N ASP A 244 -4.22 -10.75 -15.62
CA ASP A 244 -3.80 -12.16 -15.55
C ASP A 244 -4.85 -13.09 -14.95
N VAL A 245 -5.73 -12.58 -14.09
CA VAL A 245 -6.79 -13.39 -13.46
C VAL A 245 -8.20 -12.98 -13.91
N SER A 246 -8.30 -12.14 -14.94
CA SER A 246 -9.60 -11.74 -15.49
C SER A 246 -10.35 -12.95 -16.08
N PRO A 247 -11.71 -12.96 -16.06
CA PRO A 247 -12.52 -14.02 -16.65
C PRO A 247 -12.15 -14.29 -18.11
N LEU A 248 -11.92 -13.24 -18.91
CA LEU A 248 -11.52 -13.40 -20.32
C LEU A 248 -10.15 -14.06 -20.45
N THR A 249 -9.16 -13.67 -19.64
CA THR A 249 -7.83 -14.30 -19.66
C THR A 249 -7.90 -15.76 -19.21
N LEU A 250 -8.67 -16.06 -18.15
CA LEU A 250 -8.85 -17.42 -17.65
C LEU A 250 -9.58 -18.29 -18.69
N ALA A 251 -10.59 -17.77 -19.37
CA ALA A 251 -11.29 -18.46 -20.45
C ALA A 251 -10.35 -18.77 -21.63
N ALA A 252 -9.54 -17.80 -22.06
CA ALA A 252 -8.56 -18.00 -23.13
C ALA A 252 -7.46 -19.02 -22.77
N ARG A 253 -7.09 -19.12 -21.49
CA ARG A 253 -6.16 -20.16 -20.99
C ARG A 253 -6.81 -21.55 -20.99
N ALA A 254 -8.10 -21.63 -20.70
CA ALA A 254 -8.84 -22.90 -20.66
C ALA A 254 -9.18 -23.44 -22.06
N ASP A 255 -9.48 -22.56 -23.03
CA ASP A 255 -9.74 -22.92 -24.42
C ASP A 255 -8.82 -22.16 -25.39
N LYS A 256 -7.84 -22.87 -25.96
CA LYS A 256 -6.86 -22.32 -26.92
C LYS A 256 -7.48 -21.79 -28.22
N LYS A 257 -8.78 -22.02 -28.47
CA LYS A 257 -9.50 -21.43 -29.61
C LYS A 257 -9.92 -19.99 -29.36
N LEU A 258 -10.05 -19.57 -28.09
CA LEU A 258 -10.38 -18.21 -27.73
C LEU A 258 -9.13 -17.32 -27.85
N PRO A 259 -9.26 -16.10 -28.39
CA PRO A 259 -8.13 -15.17 -28.47
C PRO A 259 -7.74 -14.69 -27.07
N THR A 260 -6.43 -14.54 -26.82
CA THR A 260 -5.93 -13.86 -25.62
C THR A 260 -6.38 -12.39 -25.66
N PRO A 261 -7.10 -11.89 -24.63
CA PRO A 261 -7.50 -10.50 -24.59
C PRO A 261 -6.30 -9.57 -24.44
N GLY A 262 -6.38 -8.35 -24.98
CA GLY A 262 -5.46 -7.27 -24.62
C GLY A 262 -5.65 -6.86 -23.15
N LYS A 263 -4.62 -6.26 -22.54
CA LYS A 263 -4.61 -5.91 -21.11
C LYS A 263 -5.80 -5.04 -20.68
N GLU A 264 -6.18 -4.05 -21.47
CA GLU A 264 -7.33 -3.17 -21.15
C GLU A 264 -8.66 -3.93 -21.16
N LEU A 265 -8.87 -4.80 -22.15
CA LEU A 265 -10.08 -5.63 -22.22
C LEU A 265 -10.14 -6.65 -21.07
N ALA A 266 -8.99 -7.24 -20.71
CA ALA A 266 -8.86 -8.12 -19.56
C ALA A 266 -9.14 -7.36 -18.25
N LEU A 267 -8.63 -6.15 -18.09
CA LEU A 267 -8.90 -5.29 -16.94
C LEU A 267 -10.39 -4.93 -16.82
N ILE A 268 -11.04 -4.54 -17.92
CA ILE A 268 -12.49 -4.29 -17.93
C ILE A 268 -13.24 -5.56 -17.50
N SER A 269 -12.88 -6.72 -18.05
CA SER A 269 -13.47 -8.00 -17.66
C SER A 269 -13.26 -8.33 -16.18
N TYR A 270 -12.10 -7.98 -15.60
CA TYR A 270 -11.85 -8.16 -14.18
C TYR A 270 -12.81 -7.30 -13.34
N ILE A 271 -12.93 -6.01 -13.67
CA ILE A 271 -13.78 -5.04 -12.97
C ILE A 271 -15.25 -5.48 -12.99
N GLN A 272 -15.74 -5.96 -14.13
CA GLN A 272 -17.14 -6.35 -14.30
C GLN A 272 -17.60 -7.48 -13.38
N GLN A 273 -16.67 -8.28 -12.83
CA GLN A 273 -17.00 -9.33 -11.84
C GLN A 273 -17.50 -8.77 -10.51
N PHE A 274 -17.05 -7.57 -10.15
CA PHE A 274 -17.33 -6.94 -8.85
C PHE A 274 -18.25 -5.72 -8.98
N ALA A 275 -18.38 -5.16 -10.19
CA ALA A 275 -19.23 -4.01 -10.46
C ALA A 275 -20.72 -4.34 -10.28
N ALA A 276 -21.44 -3.42 -9.65
CA ALA A 276 -22.88 -3.50 -9.49
C ALA A 276 -23.59 -3.44 -10.86
N PRO A 277 -24.83 -3.96 -10.98
CA PRO A 277 -25.51 -4.06 -12.27
C PRO A 277 -25.66 -2.71 -13.02
N HIS A 278 -25.80 -1.60 -12.29
CA HIS A 278 -25.90 -0.28 -12.91
C HIS A 278 -24.55 0.18 -13.50
N LEU A 279 -23.45 -0.02 -12.78
CA LEU A 279 -22.10 0.30 -13.22
C LEU A 279 -21.69 -0.59 -14.40
N ASN A 280 -22.01 -1.88 -14.36
CA ASN A 280 -21.78 -2.80 -15.48
C ASN A 280 -22.43 -2.32 -16.78
N LYS A 281 -23.70 -1.90 -16.74
CA LYS A 281 -24.40 -1.32 -17.90
C LYS A 281 -23.73 -0.04 -18.42
N GLN A 282 -23.15 0.78 -17.53
CA GLN A 282 -22.41 1.97 -17.94
C GLN A 282 -21.08 1.60 -18.59
N ILE A 283 -20.35 0.64 -18.01
CA ILE A 283 -19.07 0.13 -18.53
C ILE A 283 -19.27 -0.46 -19.92
N GLU A 284 -20.32 -1.27 -20.14
CA GLU A 284 -20.62 -1.87 -21.45
C GLU A 284 -20.75 -0.81 -22.55
N ARG A 285 -21.39 0.33 -22.25
CA ARG A 285 -21.57 1.45 -23.19
C ARG A 285 -20.26 2.20 -23.45
N ALA A 286 -19.40 2.29 -22.45
CA ALA A 286 -18.13 3.01 -22.51
C ALA A 286 -16.95 2.17 -23.00
N SER A 287 -17.08 0.83 -23.03
CA SER A 287 -15.99 -0.12 -23.28
C SER A 287 -15.32 0.00 -24.66
N SER A 288 -15.97 0.69 -25.60
CA SER A 288 -15.41 1.00 -26.93
C SER A 288 -14.47 2.22 -26.95
N GLN A 289 -14.44 3.00 -25.87
CA GLN A 289 -13.59 4.18 -25.73
C GLN A 289 -12.29 3.85 -24.98
N PRO A 290 -11.21 4.61 -25.21
CA PRO A 290 -9.98 4.47 -24.43
C PRO A 290 -10.24 4.67 -22.93
N LEU A 291 -9.56 3.89 -22.10
CA LEU A 291 -9.56 4.06 -20.65
C LEU A 291 -8.94 5.41 -20.26
N GLU A 292 -9.47 6.01 -19.20
CA GLU A 292 -8.86 7.17 -18.56
C GLU A 292 -8.54 6.84 -17.10
N TYR A 293 -7.51 7.48 -16.58
CA TYR A 293 -7.11 7.29 -15.19
C TYR A 293 -7.29 8.58 -14.40
N ILE A 294 -7.92 8.44 -13.24
CA ILE A 294 -8.19 9.52 -12.30
C ILE A 294 -6.84 10.02 -11.74
N GLU A 295 -6.68 11.33 -11.56
CA GLU A 295 -5.47 11.85 -10.92
C GLU A 295 -5.34 11.32 -9.49
N TYR A 296 -4.11 10.97 -9.11
CA TYR A 296 -3.84 10.33 -7.83
C TYR A 296 -3.45 11.39 -6.80
N ASP A 297 -4.27 11.53 -5.77
CA ASP A 297 -4.04 12.45 -4.67
C ASP A 297 -3.08 11.82 -3.65
N TRP A 298 -1.86 12.35 -3.66
CA TRP A 298 -0.76 11.92 -2.81
C TRP A 298 -0.77 12.55 -1.40
N SER A 299 -1.70 13.48 -1.13
CA SER A 299 -1.89 14.02 0.22
C SER A 299 -2.23 12.91 1.21
N LEU A 300 -1.97 13.12 2.50
CA LEU A 300 -2.25 12.09 3.51
C LEU A 300 -3.76 11.77 3.61
N ASN A 301 -4.11 10.49 3.79
CA ASN A 301 -5.45 10.06 4.17
C ASN A 301 -5.76 10.37 5.64
N THR A 302 -5.79 11.66 5.96
CA THR A 302 -6.06 12.13 7.31
C THR A 302 -7.55 12.30 7.54
N SER A 303 -8.05 11.90 8.70
CA SER A 303 -9.35 12.38 9.14
C SER A 303 -9.22 13.88 9.38
N GLN A 304 -10.14 14.67 8.83
CA GLN A 304 -10.23 16.08 9.17
C GLN A 304 -10.89 16.15 10.55
N GLY A 305 -10.25 16.80 11.54
CA GLY A 305 -10.96 17.24 12.74
C GLY A 305 -12.19 18.08 12.34
N GLU A 306 -13.20 18.17 13.20
CA GLU A 306 -14.53 18.74 12.92
C GLU A 306 -14.59 20.19 12.36
N ASP A 307 -13.48 20.84 12.03
CA ASP A 307 -13.38 22.26 11.66
C ASP A 307 -12.93 22.57 10.21
N SER A 308 -13.10 21.66 9.25
CA SER A 308 -12.84 21.97 7.83
C SER A 308 -14.15 22.29 7.08
N PRO A 309 -14.25 23.44 6.37
CA PRO A 309 -15.51 23.89 5.79
C PRO A 309 -16.01 22.89 4.74
N HIS A 310 -17.18 22.34 5.04
CA HIS A 310 -17.91 21.37 4.24
C HIS A 310 -17.96 21.75 2.75
N THR A 311 -17.44 20.87 1.89
CA THR A 311 -18.17 20.56 0.66
C THR A 311 -19.16 19.47 1.02
N GLU A 312 -20.41 19.87 1.27
CA GLU A 312 -21.55 18.96 1.31
C GLU A 312 -21.50 18.09 0.06
N ARG A 313 -21.14 16.81 0.23
CA ARG A 313 -21.40 15.80 -0.79
C ARG A 313 -22.86 15.44 -0.64
N GLU A 314 -23.69 16.02 -1.51
CA GLU A 314 -25.11 15.67 -1.61
C GLU A 314 -25.26 14.15 -1.63
N GLU A 315 -25.93 13.62 -0.61
CA GLU A 315 -26.56 12.32 -0.66
C GLU A 315 -27.58 12.32 -1.79
N ILE A 316 -27.19 11.83 -2.97
CA ILE A 316 -28.19 11.42 -3.96
C ILE A 316 -28.69 10.04 -3.54
N SER A 317 -29.65 10.07 -2.60
CA SER A 317 -30.59 8.98 -2.43
C SER A 317 -31.60 9.03 -3.60
N ARG A 318 -31.64 7.95 -4.39
CA ARG A 318 -32.82 7.23 -4.93
C ARG A 318 -32.50 6.51 -6.24
#